data_AF-A0A200Q2G0-F1
#
_entry.id   AF-A0A200Q2G0-F1
#
_cell.length_a   1.000
_cell.length_b   1.000
_cell.length_c   1.000
_cell.angle_alpha   90.00
_cell.angle_beta   90.00
_cell.angle_gamma   90.00
#
_symmetry.space_group_name_H-M   'P 1'
#
loop_
_entity.id
_entity.type
_entity.pdbx_description
1 polymer ?
#
loop_
_entity_poly.entity_id
_entity_poly.type
_entity_poly.pdbx_seq_one_letter_code
_entity_poly.pdbx_strand_id
1 'polypeptide(L)'
;MSQAIMHPISPSKALKSLYSSDAGPLIRTGPFVQSHRSPIRFIQCIYRSDSRNFSVGVVGNSRADWQSSCAILASNVVSQQSTEKSGNADITAINGHQTLDLVPIDNNLPKPLTITDLSPAPMHGSQLRVAYQGVPGAYSEAAAGKAYPNCEAIPCDQFEVAFQAVELWLADRAVLPVENSLGGSIHRNYDLLLRHHLHIVGEVQLPVHHCLLALPGVRKEYLTRVISHPQALSQCELTLTKLGLNVAREAVDDTAGAAEFVAANDLRDTAAIASSRAAELYGLQILADGIQDDSSNVTRFVMLAREPIIPRTDRPFKTSIVFAHDKGTSVLFKVLSAFAFRNISLTKIESRPYRNRPIRVVGDPRVGTAKHFEYMFYVDFEASMAEPRAQNALAEVQEFTSFLRVLGSYPMDMTPWSPSRQD
;
A
#
# COMPACT_ATOMS: atom_id res chain seq x y z
N MET A 1 -2.70 53.93 25.08
CA MET A 1 -2.34 53.34 26.39
C MET A 1 -2.66 51.86 26.30
N SER A 2 -1.73 50.92 26.50
CA SER A 2 -0.28 51.09 26.70
C SER A 2 0.50 49.93 26.08
N GLN A 3 1.78 50.18 25.83
CA GLN A 3 2.75 49.22 25.28
C GLN A 3 3.04 48.07 26.24
N ALA A 4 3.50 46.94 25.69
CA ALA A 4 4.43 46.03 26.35
C ALA A 4 5.62 45.79 25.42
N ILE A 5 6.84 45.97 25.90
CA ILE A 5 8.09 45.96 25.11
C ILE A 5 9.20 45.24 25.90
N MET A 6 10.11 44.59 25.17
CA MET A 6 11.45 44.11 25.59
C MET A 6 11.59 42.83 26.47
N HIS A 7 12.10 41.78 25.81
CA HIS A 7 13.28 41.00 26.25
C HIS A 7 14.52 41.91 26.44
N PRO A 8 15.66 41.50 27.05
CA PRO A 8 16.14 40.12 27.28
C PRO A 8 16.80 39.87 28.66
N ILE A 9 17.47 38.72 28.85
CA ILE A 9 18.91 38.60 29.22
C ILE A 9 19.29 37.13 29.56
N SER A 10 20.48 36.72 29.12
CA SER A 10 21.30 35.65 29.70
C SER A 10 22.76 36.14 29.65
N PRO A 11 23.64 35.77 30.60
CA PRO A 11 24.78 34.94 30.16
C PRO A 11 25.47 34.03 31.21
N SER A 12 25.57 32.74 30.88
CA SER A 12 26.82 31.94 30.94
C SER A 12 27.45 31.44 32.27
N LYS A 13 28.16 30.29 32.17
CA LYS A 13 29.30 29.79 32.99
C LYS A 13 29.01 29.28 34.42
N ALA A 14 29.71 28.27 34.97
CA ALA A 14 30.61 27.26 34.36
C ALA A 14 31.01 26.10 35.32
N LEU A 15 31.40 24.96 34.72
CA LEU A 15 32.49 24.03 35.12
C LEU A 15 32.43 23.15 36.40
N LYS A 16 32.90 21.89 36.21
CA LYS A 16 33.49 20.91 37.17
C LYS A 16 32.55 20.13 38.12
N SER A 17 32.89 18.92 38.61
CA SER A 17 33.72 17.78 38.11
C SER A 17 33.72 16.61 39.13
N LEU A 18 34.30 15.44 38.76
CA LEU A 18 34.70 14.29 39.61
C LEU A 18 33.54 13.32 40.00
N TYR A 19 33.61 12.00 39.68
CA TYR A 19 34.36 10.87 40.30
C TYR A 19 33.77 10.43 41.66
N SER A 20 33.68 9.14 42.07
CA SER A 20 34.37 7.90 41.64
C SER A 20 33.62 6.62 42.14
N SER A 21 33.98 5.41 41.64
CA SER A 21 34.14 4.07 42.34
C SER A 21 33.09 3.56 43.38
N ASP A 22 32.78 2.27 43.60
CA ASP A 22 33.13 0.93 43.07
C ASP A 22 32.18 -0.13 43.75
N ALA A 23 32.23 -1.48 43.71
CA ALA A 23 33.07 -2.55 43.11
C ALA A 23 32.27 -3.89 43.06
N GLY A 24 32.90 -5.00 42.62
CA GLY A 24 32.52 -6.39 42.98
C GLY A 24 33.06 -6.83 44.37
N PRO A 25 33.44 -8.12 44.65
CA PRO A 25 33.73 -9.21 43.69
C PRO A 25 33.45 -10.71 44.06
N LEU A 26 33.29 -11.56 43.02
CA LEU A 26 33.88 -12.93 42.80
C LEU A 26 33.64 -14.21 43.69
N ILE A 27 33.33 -15.34 43.00
CA ILE A 27 33.92 -16.73 43.14
C ILE A 27 33.44 -17.62 44.35
N ARG A 28 33.28 -18.99 44.34
CA ARG A 28 33.92 -20.15 43.65
C ARG A 28 33.08 -21.49 43.64
N THR A 29 33.35 -22.38 42.66
CA THR A 29 33.21 -23.89 42.64
C THR A 29 31.89 -24.66 42.86
N GLY A 30 31.71 -25.78 42.11
CA GLY A 30 30.72 -26.87 42.31
C GLY A 30 31.38 -28.19 42.81
N PRO A 31 30.95 -29.43 42.43
CA PRO A 31 29.89 -29.86 41.50
C PRO A 31 28.90 -30.91 42.09
N PHE A 32 27.93 -31.41 41.30
CA PHE A 32 27.26 -32.71 41.55
C PHE A 32 26.76 -33.37 40.25
N VAL A 33 26.51 -34.68 40.27
CA VAL A 33 26.14 -35.51 39.10
C VAL A 33 24.87 -36.32 39.37
N GLN A 34 23.92 -36.34 38.43
CA GLN A 34 23.03 -37.50 38.21
C GLN A 34 22.51 -37.51 36.77
N SER A 35 22.01 -38.67 36.33
CA SER A 35 21.85 -39.00 34.91
C SER A 35 20.46 -39.55 34.56
N HIS A 36 19.92 -39.09 33.42
CA HIS A 36 18.94 -39.85 32.65
C HIS A 36 19.21 -39.68 31.14
N ARG A 37 18.80 -40.69 30.35
CA ARG A 37 19.13 -40.84 28.94
C ARG A 37 17.88 -40.92 28.07
N SER A 38 17.93 -40.22 26.94
CA SER A 38 17.23 -40.56 25.68
C SER A 38 15.69 -40.40 25.65
N PRO A 39 15.07 -40.34 24.45
CA PRO A 39 15.68 -40.39 23.11
C PRO A 39 15.56 -39.09 22.30
N ILE A 40 16.62 -38.77 21.57
CA ILE A 40 16.58 -37.78 20.46
C ILE A 40 15.91 -38.47 19.27
N ARG A 41 14.79 -37.90 18.77
CA ARG A 41 14.19 -38.33 17.50
C ARG A 41 14.95 -37.72 16.33
N PHE A 42 15.82 -38.50 15.69
CA PHE A 42 16.32 -38.16 14.36
C PHE A 42 15.18 -38.30 13.34
N ILE A 43 14.69 -37.19 12.80
CA ILE A 43 13.79 -37.21 11.64
C ILE A 43 14.66 -37.40 10.39
N GLN A 44 14.80 -38.65 9.97
CA GLN A 44 15.48 -38.99 8.71
C GLN A 44 14.60 -38.56 7.54
N CYS A 45 14.90 -37.39 6.95
CA CYS A 45 14.18 -36.89 5.79
C CYS A 45 14.55 -37.72 4.55
N ILE A 46 13.73 -38.72 4.23
CA ILE A 46 13.92 -39.57 3.05
C ILE A 46 13.53 -38.75 1.82
N TYR A 47 14.54 -38.31 1.06
CA TYR A 47 14.34 -37.62 -0.21
C TYR A 47 13.83 -38.62 -1.26
N ARG A 48 12.50 -38.77 -1.35
CA ARG A 48 11.85 -39.59 -2.36
C ARG A 48 11.74 -38.78 -3.66
N SER A 49 12.66 -39.01 -4.58
CA SER A 49 12.71 -38.37 -5.88
C SER A 49 11.65 -38.93 -6.84
N ASP A 50 10.37 -38.70 -6.55
CA ASP A 50 9.28 -38.95 -7.49
C ASP A 50 9.33 -37.88 -8.59
N SER A 51 10.01 -38.19 -9.69
CA SER A 51 10.24 -37.31 -10.84
C SER A 51 8.97 -37.07 -11.66
N ARG A 52 8.03 -36.31 -11.10
CA ARG A 52 6.88 -35.77 -11.82
C ARG A 52 7.32 -34.56 -12.64
N ASN A 53 7.28 -34.70 -13.96
CA ASN A 53 7.47 -33.59 -14.89
C ASN A 53 6.39 -32.52 -14.65
N PHE A 54 6.74 -31.41 -14.02
CA PHE A 54 5.87 -30.24 -13.96
C PHE A 54 5.84 -29.57 -15.34
N SER A 55 4.69 -29.65 -16.00
CA SER A 55 4.37 -28.80 -17.15
C SER A 55 4.32 -27.35 -16.69
N VAL A 56 5.22 -26.51 -17.22
CA VAL A 56 5.18 -25.07 -17.03
C VAL A 56 3.86 -24.54 -17.59
N GLY A 57 3.05 -23.86 -16.76
CA GLY A 57 1.82 -23.21 -17.22
C GLY A 57 0.50 -23.64 -16.56
N VAL A 58 0.47 -23.90 -15.25
CA VAL A 58 -0.77 -23.78 -14.45
C VAL A 58 -0.46 -23.02 -13.18
N VAL A 59 -0.98 -21.80 -13.04
CA VAL A 59 -1.12 -21.12 -11.75
C VAL A 59 -2.45 -21.58 -11.16
N GLY A 60 -2.46 -22.01 -9.89
CA GLY A 60 -3.66 -22.55 -9.26
C GLY A 60 -4.62 -21.46 -8.77
N ASN A 61 -5.91 -21.67 -8.96
CA ASN A 61 -6.97 -20.71 -8.58
C ASN A 61 -7.26 -20.69 -7.06
N SER A 62 -6.46 -21.33 -6.20
CA SER A 62 -6.73 -21.40 -4.76
C SER A 62 -5.85 -20.44 -3.95
N ARG A 63 -6.36 -20.02 -2.78
CA ARG A 63 -5.59 -19.21 -1.81
C ARG A 63 -4.28 -19.89 -1.39
N ALA A 64 -4.23 -21.22 -1.36
CA ALA A 64 -3.02 -21.97 -0.99
C ALA A 64 -1.92 -21.86 -2.06
N ASP A 65 -2.29 -21.80 -3.35
CA ASP A 65 -1.35 -21.64 -4.47
C ASP A 65 -0.76 -20.23 -4.48
N TRP A 66 -1.60 -19.21 -4.25
CA TRP A 66 -1.18 -17.83 -4.09
C TRP A 66 -0.37 -17.59 -2.82
N GLN A 67 -0.77 -18.13 -1.67
CA GLN A 67 0.03 -18.07 -0.43
C GLN A 67 1.38 -18.78 -0.60
N SER A 68 1.45 -19.90 -1.31
CA SER A 68 2.71 -20.56 -1.65
C SER A 68 3.60 -19.67 -2.53
N SER A 69 3.02 -19.00 -3.52
CA SER A 69 3.72 -18.05 -4.42
C SER A 69 4.24 -16.83 -3.65
N CYS A 70 3.42 -16.22 -2.79
CA CYS A 70 3.80 -15.09 -1.94
C CYS A 70 4.84 -15.48 -0.88
N ALA A 71 4.75 -16.69 -0.30
CA ALA A 71 5.77 -17.22 0.61
C ALA A 71 7.11 -17.48 -0.11
N ILE A 72 7.09 -17.94 -1.35
CA ILE A 72 8.29 -18.05 -2.18
C ILE A 72 8.93 -16.68 -2.40
N LEU A 73 8.14 -15.65 -2.77
CA LEU A 73 8.64 -14.27 -2.89
C LEU A 73 9.28 -13.78 -1.57
N ALA A 74 8.59 -13.93 -0.45
CA ALA A 74 9.09 -13.54 0.87
C ALA A 74 10.36 -14.29 1.29
N SER A 75 10.50 -15.56 0.91
CA SER A 75 11.68 -16.38 1.20
C SER A 75 12.89 -16.00 0.34
N ASN A 76 12.68 -15.68 -0.95
CA ASN A 76 13.76 -15.30 -1.88
C ASN A 76 14.51 -14.04 -1.42
N VAL A 77 13.82 -13.11 -0.74
CA VAL A 77 14.39 -11.90 -0.11
C VAL A 77 15.43 -12.23 0.97
N VAL A 78 15.37 -13.40 1.62
CA VAL A 78 16.38 -13.84 2.61
C VAL A 78 17.62 -14.42 1.91
N SER A 79 17.45 -15.07 0.76
CA SER A 79 18.55 -15.69 0.00
C SER A 79 19.32 -14.76 -0.94
N GLN A 80 18.78 -13.59 -1.32
CA GLN A 80 19.46 -12.65 -2.20
C GLN A 80 20.43 -11.68 -1.48
N GLN A 81 21.27 -12.23 -0.61
CA GLN A 81 22.59 -11.66 -0.31
C GLN A 81 23.67 -12.73 -0.53
N SER A 82 24.71 -12.37 -1.29
CA SER A 82 25.79 -13.23 -1.79
C SER A 82 25.37 -14.36 -2.74
N THR A 83 25.48 -14.11 -4.05
CA THR A 83 26.58 -14.67 -4.88
C THR A 83 26.59 -14.02 -6.27
N GLU A 84 27.65 -13.31 -6.63
CA GLU A 84 27.98 -13.02 -8.02
C GLU A 84 28.84 -14.15 -8.60
N LYS A 85 28.62 -14.54 -9.86
CA LYS A 85 29.70 -15.02 -10.73
C LYS A 85 29.35 -14.93 -12.21
N SER A 86 30.37 -14.63 -13.01
CA SER A 86 30.26 -14.43 -14.46
C SER A 86 30.25 -15.76 -15.24
N GLY A 87 29.55 -15.77 -16.38
CA GLY A 87 29.59 -16.81 -17.40
C GLY A 87 29.17 -16.21 -18.74
N ASN A 88 29.94 -16.44 -19.81
CA ASN A 88 29.78 -15.79 -21.11
C ASN A 88 29.68 -16.84 -22.23
N ALA A 89 28.65 -16.81 -23.07
CA ALA A 89 28.49 -17.71 -24.23
C ALA A 89 27.49 -17.19 -25.28
N ASP A 90 28.05 -16.62 -26.36
CA ASP A 90 27.70 -16.70 -27.80
C ASP A 90 26.26 -16.68 -28.38
N ILE A 91 26.23 -16.45 -29.70
CA ILE A 91 25.09 -16.09 -30.55
C ILE A 91 24.72 -17.25 -31.50
N THR A 92 23.43 -17.55 -31.65
CA THR A 92 22.86 -18.16 -32.87
C THR A 92 21.46 -17.61 -33.16
N ALA A 93 21.10 -17.48 -34.44
CA ALA A 93 19.79 -17.02 -34.93
C ALA A 93 19.15 -18.08 -35.87
N ILE A 94 18.15 -17.70 -36.67
CA ILE A 94 17.42 -18.53 -37.68
C ILE A 94 16.34 -19.44 -37.03
N ASN A 95 15.09 -19.59 -37.49
CA ASN A 95 14.27 -19.12 -38.63
C ASN A 95 12.94 -18.50 -38.09
N GLY A 96 12.03 -17.87 -38.85
CA GLY A 96 11.92 -17.71 -40.30
C GLY A 96 10.62 -18.33 -40.85
N HIS A 97 9.52 -17.56 -40.91
CA HIS A 97 8.26 -17.94 -41.60
C HIS A 97 7.50 -16.71 -42.10
N GLN A 98 6.87 -16.83 -43.28
CA GLN A 98 6.00 -15.80 -43.88
C GLN A 98 4.61 -16.40 -44.19
N THR A 99 3.56 -15.82 -43.62
CA THR A 99 2.19 -15.82 -44.14
C THR A 99 1.39 -14.74 -43.42
N LEU A 100 0.60 -13.95 -44.15
CA LEU A 100 -0.33 -12.96 -43.60
C LEU A 100 -1.73 -13.27 -44.16
N ASP A 101 -2.53 -14.01 -43.41
CA ASP A 101 -3.91 -14.28 -43.78
C ASP A 101 -4.80 -13.08 -43.42
N LEU A 102 -5.49 -12.53 -44.42
CA LEU A 102 -6.41 -11.41 -44.27
C LEU A 102 -7.83 -11.93 -44.02
N VAL A 103 -8.31 -11.78 -42.78
CA VAL A 103 -9.68 -12.12 -42.38
C VAL A 103 -10.65 -10.98 -42.79
N PRO A 104 -11.87 -11.27 -43.28
CA PRO A 104 -12.83 -10.23 -43.66
C PRO A 104 -13.29 -9.34 -42.50
N ILE A 105 -13.63 -8.09 -42.80
CA ILE A 105 -14.16 -7.12 -41.82
C ILE A 105 -15.69 -7.25 -41.76
N ASP A 106 -16.21 -7.70 -40.62
CA ASP A 106 -17.65 -7.63 -40.32
C ASP A 106 -18.06 -6.22 -39.86
N ASN A 107 -19.20 -5.74 -40.37
CA ASN A 107 -19.69 -4.38 -40.13
C ASN A 107 -20.39 -4.20 -38.77
N ASN A 108 -19.64 -4.37 -37.67
CA ASN A 108 -20.05 -3.93 -36.34
C ASN A 108 -19.17 -2.76 -35.86
N LEU A 109 -19.73 -1.55 -35.87
CA LEU A 109 -19.07 -0.36 -35.33
C LEU A 109 -18.81 -0.56 -33.82
N PRO A 110 -17.55 -0.43 -33.34
CA PRO A 110 -17.24 -0.64 -31.93
C PRO A 110 -17.87 0.45 -31.06
N LYS A 111 -18.19 0.10 -29.82
CA LYS A 111 -18.62 1.05 -28.79
C LYS A 111 -17.51 2.08 -28.53
N PRO A 112 -17.85 3.34 -28.16
CA PRO A 112 -16.83 4.35 -27.86
C PRO A 112 -15.92 3.89 -26.73
N LEU A 113 -14.61 4.03 -26.95
CA LEU A 113 -13.57 3.50 -26.06
C LEU A 113 -13.63 4.11 -24.65
N THR A 114 -13.54 3.23 -23.66
CA THR A 114 -13.54 3.52 -22.23
C THR A 114 -12.10 3.67 -21.69
N ILE A 115 -11.95 4.13 -20.44
CA ILE A 115 -10.62 4.26 -19.83
C ILE A 115 -9.90 2.91 -19.65
N THR A 116 -10.65 1.82 -19.51
CA THR A 116 -10.17 0.44 -19.48
C THR A 116 -9.46 0.04 -20.77
N ASP A 117 -9.91 0.54 -21.93
CA ASP A 117 -9.42 0.15 -23.26
C ASP A 117 -8.09 0.83 -23.64
N LEU A 118 -7.59 1.77 -22.83
CA LEU A 118 -6.32 2.47 -23.01
C LEU A 118 -5.16 1.86 -22.21
N SER A 119 -5.38 0.71 -21.56
CA SER A 119 -4.33 -0.08 -20.94
C SER A 119 -3.72 -1.08 -21.93
N PRO A 120 -2.40 -1.34 -21.91
CA PRO A 120 -1.84 -2.51 -22.61
C PRO A 120 -2.55 -3.79 -22.12
N ALA A 121 -2.87 -4.68 -23.07
CA ALA A 121 -3.70 -5.86 -22.83
C ALA A 121 -3.09 -6.80 -21.76
N PRO A 122 -3.92 -7.52 -20.97
CA PRO A 122 -3.40 -8.44 -19.95
C PRO A 122 -2.61 -9.57 -20.61
N MET A 123 -1.34 -9.74 -20.24
CA MET A 123 -0.45 -10.73 -20.88
C MET A 123 -0.78 -12.19 -20.54
N HIS A 124 -1.75 -12.44 -19.65
CA HIS A 124 -2.05 -13.76 -19.10
C HIS A 124 -3.49 -14.26 -19.38
N GLY A 125 -4.35 -13.47 -20.04
CA GLY A 125 -5.72 -13.90 -20.35
C GLY A 125 -6.70 -12.77 -20.63
N SER A 126 -7.99 -13.11 -20.62
CA SER A 126 -9.10 -12.18 -20.94
C SER A 126 -9.50 -11.24 -19.80
N GLN A 127 -8.92 -11.37 -18.61
CA GLN A 127 -9.19 -10.51 -17.46
C GLN A 127 -7.90 -9.88 -16.93
N LEU A 128 -8.02 -8.64 -16.45
CA LEU A 128 -6.90 -7.86 -15.89
C LEU A 128 -6.66 -8.28 -14.44
N ARG A 129 -5.40 -8.60 -14.09
CA ARG A 129 -5.04 -8.97 -12.70
C ARG A 129 -4.65 -7.74 -11.89
N VAL A 130 -5.31 -7.53 -10.75
CA VAL A 130 -5.16 -6.33 -9.91
C VAL A 130 -4.78 -6.74 -8.49
N ALA A 131 -3.52 -6.50 -8.12
CA ALA A 131 -3.03 -6.74 -6.77
C ALA A 131 -3.60 -5.72 -5.77
N TYR A 132 -3.99 -6.17 -4.59
CA TYR A 132 -4.43 -5.32 -3.48
C TYR A 132 -3.89 -5.85 -2.15
N GLN A 133 -3.71 -4.98 -1.15
CA GLN A 133 -3.35 -5.43 0.19
C GLN A 133 -4.60 -5.73 1.02
N GLY A 134 -4.63 -6.91 1.66
CA GLY A 134 -5.75 -7.41 2.46
C GLY A 134 -6.23 -8.78 1.99
N VAL A 135 -7.34 -9.26 2.57
CA VAL A 135 -8.06 -10.48 2.19
C VAL A 135 -9.40 -10.15 1.51
N PRO A 136 -10.10 -11.13 0.90
CA PRO A 136 -11.41 -10.87 0.29
C PRO A 136 -12.41 -10.21 1.25
N GLY A 137 -13.20 -9.26 0.74
CA GLY A 137 -14.07 -8.40 1.54
C GLY A 137 -13.40 -7.14 2.11
N ALA A 138 -12.07 -7.00 2.01
CA ALA A 138 -11.38 -5.77 2.40
C ALA A 138 -11.78 -4.59 1.49
N TYR A 139 -11.74 -3.36 2.01
CA TYR A 139 -12.03 -2.15 1.23
C TYR A 139 -11.09 -1.99 0.02
N SER A 140 -9.87 -2.55 0.09
CA SER A 140 -8.92 -2.62 -1.03
C SER A 140 -9.42 -3.50 -2.20
N GLU A 141 -10.15 -4.58 -1.93
CA GLU A 141 -10.78 -5.42 -2.96
C GLU A 141 -11.92 -4.65 -3.66
N ALA A 142 -12.77 -3.99 -2.88
CA ALA A 142 -13.85 -3.16 -3.40
C ALA A 142 -13.30 -1.96 -4.23
N ALA A 143 -12.18 -1.37 -3.81
CA ALA A 143 -11.49 -0.35 -4.59
C ALA A 143 -10.90 -0.90 -5.90
N ALA A 144 -10.32 -2.10 -5.89
CA ALA A 144 -9.85 -2.77 -7.11
C ALA A 144 -11.01 -3.02 -8.10
N GLY A 145 -12.15 -3.53 -7.61
CA GLY A 145 -13.35 -3.74 -8.42
C GLY A 145 -13.98 -2.45 -8.97
N LYS A 146 -13.97 -1.35 -8.20
CA LYS A 146 -14.39 -0.01 -8.70
C LYS A 146 -13.42 0.54 -9.74
N ALA A 147 -12.10 0.34 -9.55
CA ALA A 147 -11.07 0.82 -10.47
C ALA A 147 -11.06 0.07 -11.80
N TYR A 148 -11.28 -1.25 -11.75
CA TYR A 148 -11.19 -2.15 -12.91
C TYR A 148 -12.34 -3.17 -12.89
N PRO A 149 -13.52 -2.83 -13.45
CA PRO A 149 -14.65 -3.74 -13.51
C PRO A 149 -14.30 -5.07 -14.20
N ASN A 150 -14.71 -6.19 -13.60
CA ASN A 150 -14.39 -7.56 -14.03
C ASN A 150 -12.90 -7.94 -13.96
N CYS A 151 -12.09 -7.27 -13.12
CA CYS A 151 -10.73 -7.72 -12.84
C CYS A 151 -10.67 -9.03 -12.04
N GLU A 152 -9.55 -9.74 -12.15
CA GLU A 152 -9.13 -10.74 -11.16
C GLU A 152 -8.39 -10.01 -10.03
N ALA A 153 -9.00 -9.95 -8.84
CA ALA A 153 -8.42 -9.26 -7.69
C ALA A 153 -7.48 -10.21 -6.91
N ILE A 154 -6.19 -9.90 -6.85
CA ILE A 154 -5.17 -10.73 -6.21
C ILE A 154 -4.87 -10.20 -4.79
N PRO A 155 -5.26 -10.93 -3.72
CA PRO A 155 -4.95 -10.54 -2.35
C PRO A 155 -3.45 -10.68 -2.05
N CYS A 156 -2.88 -9.69 -1.37
CA CYS A 156 -1.51 -9.66 -0.92
C CYS A 156 -1.46 -9.37 0.59
N ASP A 157 -0.72 -10.16 1.37
CA ASP A 157 -0.66 -10.01 2.83
C ASP A 157 -0.09 -8.64 3.26
N GLN A 158 0.77 -8.04 2.44
CA GLN A 158 1.51 -6.81 2.73
C GLN A 158 1.57 -5.89 1.51
N PHE A 159 1.61 -4.57 1.73
CA PHE A 159 1.68 -3.56 0.65
C PHE A 159 2.87 -3.79 -0.29
N GLU A 160 4.04 -4.09 0.27
CA GLU A 160 5.28 -4.40 -0.47
C GLU A 160 5.07 -5.54 -1.50
N VAL A 161 4.31 -6.59 -1.14
CA VAL A 161 4.04 -7.73 -2.03
C VAL A 161 3.16 -7.30 -3.20
N ALA A 162 2.21 -6.38 -3.01
CA ALA A 162 1.39 -5.86 -4.10
C ALA A 162 2.19 -4.97 -5.09
N PHE A 163 3.20 -4.23 -4.62
CA PHE A 163 4.16 -3.55 -5.52
C PHE A 163 5.00 -4.57 -6.30
N GLN A 164 5.59 -5.54 -5.59
CA GLN A 164 6.44 -6.58 -6.19
C GLN A 164 5.68 -7.46 -7.19
N ALA A 165 4.41 -7.78 -6.94
CA ALA A 165 3.56 -8.52 -7.88
C ALA A 165 3.41 -7.80 -9.23
N VAL A 166 3.35 -6.47 -9.23
CA VAL A 166 3.30 -5.66 -10.47
C VAL A 166 4.68 -5.54 -11.11
N GLU A 167 5.76 -5.39 -10.36
CA GLU A 167 7.12 -5.35 -10.93
C GLU A 167 7.53 -6.71 -11.54
N LEU A 168 7.10 -7.82 -10.95
CA LEU A 168 7.39 -9.20 -11.36
C LEU A 168 6.35 -9.80 -12.34
N TRP A 169 5.45 -8.99 -12.89
CA TRP A 169 4.43 -9.40 -13.90
C TRP A 169 3.40 -10.46 -13.43
N LEU A 170 3.35 -10.74 -12.13
CA LEU A 170 2.35 -11.60 -11.49
C LEU A 170 0.97 -10.93 -11.40
N ALA A 171 0.96 -9.60 -11.33
CA ALA A 171 -0.22 -8.76 -11.51
C ALA A 171 0.03 -7.74 -12.62
N ASP A 172 -1.05 -7.22 -13.21
CA ASP A 172 -0.99 -6.24 -14.28
C ASP A 172 -1.14 -4.81 -13.75
N ARG A 173 -1.85 -4.65 -12.63
CA ARG A 173 -2.01 -3.40 -11.86
C ARG A 173 -1.96 -3.67 -10.36
N ALA A 174 -1.80 -2.63 -9.55
CA ALA A 174 -2.16 -2.65 -8.13
C ALA A 174 -3.13 -1.52 -7.79
N VAL A 175 -3.98 -1.70 -6.79
CA VAL A 175 -4.85 -0.64 -6.25
C VAL A 175 -4.63 -0.55 -4.75
N LEU A 176 -4.01 0.54 -4.31
CA LEU A 176 -3.50 0.69 -2.93
C LEU A 176 -3.96 2.01 -2.31
N PRO A 177 -4.33 2.02 -1.02
CA PRO A 177 -4.81 3.22 -0.35
C PRO A 177 -3.62 4.15 -0.02
N VAL A 178 -3.78 5.44 -0.25
CA VAL A 178 -2.75 6.47 0.07
C VAL A 178 -3.21 7.46 1.12
N GLU A 179 -4.51 7.58 1.35
CA GLU A 179 -5.09 8.63 2.20
C GLU A 179 -6.50 8.22 2.63
N ASN A 180 -6.85 8.49 3.89
CA ASN A 180 -8.21 8.35 4.43
C ASN A 180 -8.62 9.66 5.11
N SER A 181 -9.87 10.10 4.94
CA SER A 181 -10.33 11.42 5.44
C SER A 181 -10.20 11.58 6.96
N LEU A 182 -10.24 10.49 7.72
CA LEU A 182 -10.13 10.49 9.18
C LEU A 182 -8.72 10.09 9.69
N GLY A 183 -8.03 9.19 8.97
CA GLY A 183 -6.70 8.68 9.34
C GLY A 183 -5.52 9.43 8.72
N GLY A 184 -5.76 10.32 7.75
CA GLY A 184 -4.73 11.05 7.02
C GLY A 184 -3.95 10.19 6.01
N SER A 185 -2.71 10.59 5.73
CA SER A 185 -1.84 9.99 4.70
C SER A 185 -1.24 8.65 5.13
N ILE A 186 -1.41 7.62 4.31
CA ILE A 186 -0.86 6.27 4.51
C ILE A 186 0.61 6.27 4.07
N HIS A 187 1.45 6.78 4.97
CA HIS A 187 2.88 7.05 4.77
C HIS A 187 3.69 5.85 4.22
N ARG A 188 3.32 4.60 4.53
CA ARG A 188 4.04 3.42 3.99
C ARG A 188 3.93 3.34 2.46
N ASN A 189 2.79 3.67 1.87
CA ASN A 189 2.59 3.51 0.43
C ASN A 189 3.28 4.63 -0.37
N TYR A 190 3.41 5.82 0.22
CA TYR A 190 4.30 6.88 -0.28
C TYR A 190 5.79 6.46 -0.23
N ASP A 191 6.24 5.91 0.89
CA ASP A 191 7.61 5.39 1.04
C ASP A 191 7.93 4.24 0.06
N LEU A 192 6.91 3.46 -0.36
CA LEU A 192 7.03 2.39 -1.37
C LEU A 192 7.03 2.94 -2.79
N LEU A 193 6.17 3.91 -3.12
CA LEU A 193 6.16 4.61 -4.41
C LEU A 193 7.53 5.20 -4.78
N LEU A 194 8.34 5.60 -3.80
CA LEU A 194 9.72 6.05 -4.00
C LEU A 194 10.71 4.94 -4.34
N ARG A 195 10.51 3.72 -3.84
CA ARG A 195 11.45 2.59 -3.96
C ARG A 195 11.22 1.79 -5.23
N HIS A 196 9.95 1.57 -5.56
CA HIS A 196 9.52 0.84 -6.75
C HIS A 196 9.45 1.76 -7.97
N HIS A 197 9.62 1.20 -9.17
CA HIS A 197 9.53 1.93 -10.43
C HIS A 197 8.13 1.88 -11.04
N LEU A 198 7.10 1.93 -10.17
CA LEU A 198 5.70 2.02 -10.59
C LEU A 198 5.26 3.48 -10.74
N HIS A 199 4.20 3.65 -11.53
CA HIS A 199 3.59 4.93 -11.88
C HIS A 199 2.11 4.93 -11.49
N ILE A 200 1.62 6.08 -10.99
CA ILE A 200 0.19 6.30 -10.73
C ILE A 200 -0.50 6.58 -12.07
N VAL A 201 -1.46 5.73 -12.44
CA VAL A 201 -2.21 5.78 -13.70
C VAL A 201 -3.69 6.14 -13.51
N GLY A 202 -4.12 6.34 -12.26
CA GLY A 202 -5.47 6.75 -11.88
C GLY A 202 -5.63 6.80 -10.37
N GLU A 203 -6.76 7.30 -9.91
CA GLU A 203 -7.17 7.28 -8.50
C GLU A 203 -8.64 6.84 -8.39
N VAL A 204 -9.01 6.34 -7.21
CA VAL A 204 -10.39 5.96 -6.87
C VAL A 204 -10.69 6.38 -5.44
N GLN A 205 -11.82 7.05 -5.23
CA GLN A 205 -12.36 7.34 -3.90
C GLN A 205 -13.42 6.30 -3.53
N LEU A 206 -13.30 5.72 -2.33
CA LEU A 206 -14.22 4.72 -1.80
C LEU A 206 -14.73 5.15 -0.41
N PRO A 207 -16.05 5.38 -0.24
CA PRO A 207 -16.67 5.54 1.08
C PRO A 207 -16.48 4.29 1.94
N VAL A 208 -16.16 4.49 3.22
CA VAL A 208 -15.89 3.43 4.20
C VAL A 208 -17.09 3.32 5.14
N HIS A 209 -17.91 2.31 4.92
CA HIS A 209 -19.09 1.99 5.74
C HIS A 209 -18.76 0.76 6.59
N HIS A 210 -18.69 0.95 7.91
CA HIS A 210 -18.38 -0.11 8.87
C HIS A 210 -19.67 -0.76 9.37
N CYS A 211 -19.68 -2.09 9.38
CA CYS A 211 -20.76 -2.92 9.89
C CYS A 211 -20.27 -3.71 11.12
N LEU A 212 -21.12 -3.85 12.14
CA LEU A 212 -20.91 -4.77 13.26
C LEU A 212 -21.39 -6.17 12.86
N LEU A 213 -20.48 -7.12 12.71
CA LEU A 213 -20.74 -8.48 12.22
C LEU A 213 -20.63 -9.51 13.33
N ALA A 214 -21.51 -10.52 13.35
CA ALA A 214 -21.37 -11.69 14.20
C ALA A 214 -21.93 -12.94 13.50
N LEU A 215 -21.80 -14.12 14.12
CA LEU A 215 -22.38 -15.34 13.57
C LEU A 215 -23.93 -15.28 13.57
N PRO A 216 -24.60 -15.93 12.58
CA PRO A 216 -26.05 -15.96 12.51
C PRO A 216 -26.73 -16.40 13.82
N GLY A 217 -27.67 -15.58 14.31
CA GLY A 217 -28.41 -15.82 15.56
C GLY A 217 -27.73 -15.33 16.84
N VAL A 218 -26.49 -14.83 16.78
CA VAL A 218 -25.88 -14.11 17.91
C VAL A 218 -26.62 -12.78 18.12
N ARG A 219 -26.89 -12.42 19.39
CA ARG A 219 -27.49 -11.13 19.76
C ARG A 219 -26.46 -10.24 20.45
N LYS A 220 -26.63 -8.92 20.34
CA LYS A 220 -25.66 -7.91 20.83
C LYS A 220 -25.38 -8.05 22.32
N GLU A 221 -26.40 -8.44 23.10
CA GLU A 221 -26.34 -8.61 24.55
C GLU A 221 -25.42 -9.77 25.01
N TYR A 222 -25.01 -10.66 24.10
CA TYR A 222 -24.11 -11.78 24.39
C TYR A 222 -22.67 -11.53 23.94
N LEU A 223 -22.37 -10.37 23.36
CA LEU A 223 -21.01 -10.04 22.92
C LEU A 223 -20.14 -9.68 24.14
N THR A 224 -19.00 -10.37 24.26
CA THR A 224 -17.93 -10.09 25.24
C THR A 224 -16.80 -9.30 24.60
N ARG A 225 -16.68 -9.33 23.26
CA ARG A 225 -15.56 -8.77 22.50
C ARG A 225 -15.99 -8.26 21.13
N VAL A 226 -15.29 -7.22 20.66
CA VAL A 226 -15.27 -6.79 19.25
C VAL A 226 -13.81 -6.73 18.76
N ILE A 227 -13.54 -7.35 17.59
CA ILE A 227 -12.25 -7.29 16.90
C ILE A 227 -12.29 -6.48 15.61
N SER A 228 -11.24 -5.71 15.34
CA SER A 228 -10.98 -5.11 14.01
C SER A 228 -9.58 -4.47 13.95
N HIS A 229 -9.23 -3.89 12.80
CA HIS A 229 -8.07 -3.00 12.66
C HIS A 229 -8.19 -1.80 13.62
N PRO A 230 -7.10 -1.37 14.31
CA PRO A 230 -7.12 -0.25 15.26
C PRO A 230 -7.86 1.00 14.77
N GLN A 231 -7.67 1.39 13.50
CA GLN A 231 -8.33 2.56 12.91
C GLN A 231 -9.84 2.39 12.79
N ALA A 232 -10.35 1.17 12.55
CA ALA A 232 -11.79 0.91 12.50
C ALA A 232 -12.41 0.91 13.90
N LEU A 233 -11.69 0.39 14.91
CA LEU A 233 -12.10 0.48 16.32
C LEU A 233 -12.20 1.95 16.78
N SER A 234 -11.21 2.78 16.44
CA SER A 234 -11.21 4.22 16.78
C SER A 234 -12.16 5.07 15.92
N GLN A 235 -12.72 4.50 14.84
CA GLN A 235 -13.74 5.15 13.99
C GLN A 235 -15.17 4.79 14.42
N CYS A 236 -15.35 3.94 15.44
CA CYS A 236 -16.65 3.45 15.90
C CYS A 236 -16.81 3.53 17.42
N GLU A 237 -16.09 4.43 18.10
CA GLU A 237 -16.04 4.51 19.56
C GLU A 237 -17.39 4.82 20.18
N LEU A 238 -18.24 5.64 19.55
CA LEU A 238 -19.57 5.94 20.08
C LEU A 238 -20.46 4.71 20.03
N THR A 239 -20.37 3.89 18.97
CA THR A 239 -21.12 2.63 18.87
C THR A 239 -20.58 1.57 19.84
N LEU A 240 -19.25 1.40 19.91
CA LEU A 240 -18.61 0.47 20.84
C LEU A 240 -18.89 0.83 22.32
N THR A 241 -18.97 2.12 22.66
CA THR A 241 -19.32 2.56 24.02
C THR A 241 -20.80 2.29 24.36
N LYS A 242 -21.72 2.35 23.37
CA LYS A 242 -23.14 1.99 23.55
C LYS A 242 -23.36 0.49 23.77
N LEU A 243 -22.44 -0.38 23.34
CA LEU A 243 -22.49 -1.83 23.66
C LEU A 243 -22.16 -2.12 25.14
N GLY A 244 -21.54 -1.17 25.85
CA GLY A 244 -21.27 -1.23 27.28
C GLY A 244 -19.84 -1.60 27.64
N LEU A 245 -19.46 -1.30 28.90
CA LEU A 245 -18.09 -1.43 29.41
C LEU A 245 -17.56 -2.88 29.49
N ASN A 246 -18.44 -3.87 29.35
CA ASN A 246 -18.08 -5.29 29.41
C ASN A 246 -17.55 -5.83 28.06
N VAL A 247 -17.61 -5.04 26.98
CA VAL A 247 -17.20 -5.46 25.64
C VAL A 247 -15.76 -5.06 25.38
N ALA A 248 -14.86 -6.04 25.38
CA ALA A 248 -13.44 -5.84 25.07
C ALA A 248 -13.24 -5.38 23.62
N ARG A 249 -12.35 -4.41 23.41
CA ARG A 249 -11.90 -3.96 22.08
C ARG A 249 -10.53 -4.60 21.81
N GLU A 250 -10.44 -5.51 20.85
CA GLU A 250 -9.20 -6.23 20.54
C GLU A 250 -8.73 -5.91 19.11
N ALA A 251 -7.47 -5.48 18.99
CA ALA A 251 -6.89 -5.05 17.72
C ALA A 251 -6.30 -6.23 16.94
N VAL A 252 -6.62 -6.29 15.65
CA VAL A 252 -6.05 -7.25 14.67
C VAL A 252 -5.56 -6.51 13.42
N ASP A 253 -4.83 -7.19 12.52
CA ASP A 253 -4.14 -6.51 11.41
C ASP A 253 -5.04 -6.04 10.25
N ASP A 254 -6.24 -6.63 10.07
CA ASP A 254 -7.15 -6.29 8.96
C ASP A 254 -8.64 -6.39 9.36
N THR A 255 -9.52 -5.63 8.71
CA THR A 255 -10.96 -5.62 9.00
C THR A 255 -11.69 -6.83 8.41
N ALA A 256 -11.36 -7.27 7.20
CA ALA A 256 -11.95 -8.46 6.60
C ALA A 256 -11.34 -9.74 7.20
N GLY A 257 -10.05 -9.71 7.55
CA GLY A 257 -9.40 -10.75 8.36
C GLY A 257 -10.07 -10.94 9.73
N ALA A 258 -10.59 -9.88 10.35
CA ALA A 258 -11.37 -9.98 11.58
C ALA A 258 -12.69 -10.76 11.36
N ALA A 259 -13.40 -10.50 10.25
CA ALA A 259 -14.61 -11.23 9.88
C ALA A 259 -14.31 -12.71 9.54
N GLU A 260 -13.26 -12.97 8.76
CA GLU A 260 -12.75 -14.31 8.47
C GLU A 260 -12.45 -15.09 9.75
N PHE A 261 -11.81 -14.45 10.73
CA PHE A 261 -11.45 -15.06 12.00
C PHE A 261 -12.67 -15.42 12.88
N VAL A 262 -13.70 -14.55 12.96
CA VAL A 262 -14.96 -14.87 13.66
C VAL A 262 -15.66 -16.07 13.03
N ALA A 263 -15.76 -16.08 11.69
CA ALA A 263 -16.42 -17.15 10.95
C ALA A 263 -15.68 -18.49 11.07
N ALA A 264 -14.35 -18.50 10.87
CA ALA A 264 -13.54 -19.71 10.84
C ALA A 264 -13.42 -20.43 12.20
N ASN A 265 -13.74 -19.76 13.32
CA ASN A 265 -13.58 -20.29 14.68
C ASN A 265 -14.90 -20.43 15.47
N ASP A 266 -16.07 -20.22 14.84
CA ASP A 266 -17.41 -20.22 15.48
C ASP A 266 -17.49 -19.36 16.77
N LEU A 267 -16.86 -18.18 16.77
CA LEU A 267 -16.77 -17.29 17.95
C LEU A 267 -18.10 -16.59 18.25
N ARG A 268 -18.99 -17.27 18.99
CA ARG A 268 -20.35 -16.78 19.32
C ARG A 268 -20.40 -15.63 20.34
N ASP A 269 -19.29 -15.34 21.00
CA ASP A 269 -19.13 -14.24 21.97
C ASP A 269 -18.47 -12.99 21.35
N THR A 270 -17.95 -13.10 20.13
CA THR A 270 -17.07 -12.12 19.50
C THR A 270 -17.71 -11.60 18.21
N ALA A 271 -17.76 -10.28 18.07
CA ALA A 271 -18.13 -9.61 16.82
C ALA A 271 -16.89 -9.05 16.10
N ALA A 272 -17.02 -8.80 14.80
CA ALA A 272 -16.02 -8.10 14.00
C ALA A 272 -16.57 -6.73 13.53
N ILE A 273 -15.69 -5.74 13.33
CA ILE A 273 -16.01 -4.57 12.50
C ILE A 273 -15.38 -4.76 11.13
N ALA A 274 -16.20 -4.82 10.09
CA ALA A 274 -15.76 -4.99 8.70
C ALA A 274 -16.75 -4.37 7.72
N SER A 275 -16.53 -4.57 6.42
CA SER A 275 -17.48 -4.19 5.37
C SER A 275 -18.70 -5.12 5.35
N SER A 276 -19.81 -4.64 4.79
CA SER A 276 -20.97 -5.50 4.46
C SER A 276 -20.59 -6.64 3.50
N ARG A 277 -19.65 -6.40 2.59
CA ARG A 277 -19.10 -7.41 1.68
C ARG A 277 -18.39 -8.56 2.41
N ALA A 278 -17.69 -8.29 3.50
CA ALA A 278 -17.11 -9.32 4.35
C ALA A 278 -18.20 -10.17 5.04
N ALA A 279 -19.34 -9.58 5.40
CA ALA A 279 -20.48 -10.32 5.94
C ALA A 279 -21.04 -11.35 4.93
N GLU A 280 -21.24 -10.92 3.68
CA GLU A 280 -21.67 -11.79 2.58
C GLU A 280 -20.69 -12.96 2.35
N LEU A 281 -19.40 -12.66 2.27
CA LEU A 281 -18.35 -13.63 1.95
C LEU A 281 -18.13 -14.67 3.06
N TYR A 282 -18.22 -14.25 4.32
CA TYR A 282 -17.94 -15.10 5.49
C TYR A 282 -19.20 -15.62 6.18
N GLY A 283 -20.39 -15.41 5.60
CA GLY A 283 -21.66 -15.91 6.11
C GLY A 283 -22.09 -15.30 7.45
N LEU A 284 -21.62 -14.09 7.76
CA LEU A 284 -21.91 -13.39 9.02
C LEU A 284 -23.20 -12.56 8.92
N GLN A 285 -23.88 -12.43 10.05
CA GLN A 285 -25.02 -11.55 10.22
C GLN A 285 -24.56 -10.13 10.57
N ILE A 286 -25.03 -9.14 9.82
CA ILE A 286 -24.92 -7.72 10.19
C ILE A 286 -25.85 -7.48 11.39
N LEU A 287 -25.27 -7.16 12.56
CA LEU A 287 -26.00 -6.78 13.76
C LEU A 287 -26.34 -5.28 13.78
N ALA A 288 -25.48 -4.46 13.19
CA ALA A 288 -25.69 -3.03 12.97
C ALA A 288 -24.90 -2.60 11.73
N ASP A 289 -25.49 -1.74 10.90
CA ASP A 289 -24.84 -1.12 9.75
C ASP A 289 -24.54 0.36 10.04
N GLY A 290 -23.62 0.96 9.30
CA GLY A 290 -23.23 2.36 9.42
C GLY A 290 -22.73 2.74 10.82
N ILE A 291 -21.96 1.87 11.47
CA ILE A 291 -21.61 2.03 12.89
C ILE A 291 -20.50 3.05 13.16
N GLN A 292 -19.90 3.61 12.11
CA GLN A 292 -18.86 4.63 12.20
C GLN A 292 -19.37 5.96 12.77
N ASP A 293 -18.53 6.65 13.52
CA ASP A 293 -18.86 7.88 14.23
C ASP A 293 -18.97 9.10 13.28
N ASP A 294 -18.37 9.02 12.09
CA ASP A 294 -18.44 10.03 11.03
C ASP A 294 -18.78 9.37 9.68
N SER A 295 -19.84 9.85 9.02
CA SER A 295 -20.32 9.33 7.73
C SER A 295 -19.55 9.85 6.50
N SER A 296 -18.62 10.80 6.68
CA SER A 296 -17.72 11.32 5.65
C SER A 296 -16.39 10.55 5.54
N ASN A 297 -16.32 9.36 6.12
CA ASN A 297 -15.19 8.44 6.03
C ASN A 297 -14.97 7.97 4.58
N VAL A 298 -13.92 8.45 3.92
CA VAL A 298 -13.58 8.13 2.53
C VAL A 298 -12.10 7.80 2.46
N THR A 299 -11.76 6.69 1.78
CA THR A 299 -10.38 6.31 1.48
C THR A 299 -10.09 6.54 0.00
N ARG A 300 -9.00 7.24 -0.28
CA ARG A 300 -8.45 7.48 -1.61
C ARG A 300 -7.39 6.42 -1.92
N PHE A 301 -7.64 5.69 -2.98
CA PHE A 301 -6.75 4.68 -3.56
C PHE A 301 -6.09 5.23 -4.82
N VAL A 302 -4.88 4.76 -5.11
CA VAL A 302 -4.18 4.97 -6.39
C VAL A 302 -4.09 3.68 -7.17
N MET A 303 -4.28 3.79 -8.49
CA MET A 303 -4.09 2.72 -9.45
C MET A 303 -2.65 2.78 -9.94
N LEU A 304 -1.90 1.69 -9.78
CA LEU A 304 -0.47 1.60 -10.11
C LEU A 304 -0.22 0.67 -11.30
N ALA A 305 0.71 1.06 -12.16
CA ALA A 305 1.19 0.26 -13.29
C ALA A 305 2.72 0.36 -13.44
N ARG A 306 3.31 -0.56 -14.21
CA ARG A 306 4.73 -0.51 -14.60
C ARG A 306 5.03 0.75 -15.42
N GLU A 307 4.22 1.00 -16.45
CA GLU A 307 4.35 2.13 -17.37
C GLU A 307 3.44 3.30 -16.96
N PRO A 308 3.87 4.56 -17.13
CA PRO A 308 2.98 5.71 -17.00
C PRO A 308 2.03 5.80 -18.20
N ILE A 309 0.81 6.27 -17.97
CA ILE A 309 -0.09 6.64 -19.09
C ILE A 309 0.39 7.91 -19.78
N ILE A 310 0.08 8.03 -21.07
CA ILE A 310 0.33 9.27 -21.84
C ILE A 310 -0.64 10.36 -21.33
N PRO A 311 -0.15 11.50 -20.80
CA PRO A 311 -1.02 12.56 -20.31
C PRO A 311 -1.83 13.19 -21.44
N ARG A 312 -3.08 13.58 -21.16
CA ARG A 312 -4.01 14.20 -22.12
C ARG A 312 -4.69 15.42 -21.53
N THR A 313 -5.36 16.20 -22.37
CA THR A 313 -6.19 17.36 -21.99
C THR A 313 -7.67 17.13 -22.30
N ASP A 314 -8.10 15.87 -22.43
CA ASP A 314 -9.46 15.47 -22.80
C ASP A 314 -10.45 15.43 -21.62
N ARG A 315 -9.95 15.58 -20.39
CA ARG A 315 -10.69 15.54 -19.12
C ARG A 315 -9.84 16.19 -18.00
N PRO A 316 -10.38 16.40 -16.79
CA PRO A 316 -9.59 16.84 -15.64
C PRO A 316 -8.50 15.83 -15.25
N PHE A 317 -7.27 16.31 -15.10
CA PHE A 317 -6.08 15.53 -14.72
C PHE A 317 -5.48 16.06 -13.42
N LYS A 318 -4.91 15.15 -12.64
CA LYS A 318 -4.08 15.41 -11.47
C LYS A 318 -2.67 14.88 -11.72
N THR A 319 -1.66 15.63 -11.30
CA THR A 319 -0.27 15.19 -11.35
C THR A 319 0.28 15.10 -9.93
N SER A 320 0.80 13.92 -9.58
CA SER A 320 1.48 13.66 -8.32
C SER A 320 2.98 13.79 -8.52
N ILE A 321 3.62 14.62 -7.70
CA ILE A 321 5.08 14.76 -7.65
C ILE A 321 5.60 14.53 -6.23
N VAL A 322 6.88 14.18 -6.15
CA VAL A 322 7.63 14.16 -4.90
C VAL A 322 8.98 14.84 -5.11
N PHE A 323 9.35 15.74 -4.19
CA PHE A 323 10.58 16.51 -4.28
C PHE A 323 11.31 16.62 -2.94
N ALA A 324 12.60 16.94 -3.00
CA ALA A 324 13.46 17.17 -1.85
C ALA A 324 14.56 18.20 -2.15
N HIS A 325 15.16 18.78 -1.11
CA HIS A 325 16.23 19.76 -1.22
C HIS A 325 17.23 19.58 -0.08
N ASP A 326 18.53 19.77 -0.36
CA ASP A 326 19.61 19.47 0.60
C ASP A 326 19.68 20.46 1.76
N LYS A 327 19.05 21.64 1.64
CA LYS A 327 19.19 22.77 2.58
C LYS A 327 17.91 23.10 3.33
N GLY A 328 17.16 22.05 3.72
CA GLY A 328 15.97 22.16 4.54
C GLY A 328 14.70 22.61 3.80
N THR A 329 13.68 23.01 4.58
CA THR A 329 12.29 23.09 4.13
C THR A 329 11.89 24.41 3.43
N SER A 330 12.75 25.43 3.42
CA SER A 330 12.46 26.74 2.82
C SER A 330 12.22 26.69 1.30
N VAL A 331 12.67 25.62 0.63
CA VAL A 331 12.35 25.30 -0.76
C VAL A 331 10.84 25.23 -1.02
N LEU A 332 10.05 24.81 -0.02
CA LEU A 332 8.60 24.59 -0.16
C LEU A 332 7.91 25.86 -0.66
N PHE A 333 8.21 27.03 -0.08
CA PHE A 333 7.61 28.30 -0.50
C PHE A 333 7.82 28.57 -1.99
N LYS A 334 9.05 28.37 -2.50
CA LYS A 334 9.36 28.57 -3.92
C LYS A 334 8.58 27.61 -4.83
N VAL A 335 8.48 26.34 -4.43
CA VAL A 335 7.73 25.32 -5.18
C VAL A 335 6.24 25.65 -5.22
N LEU A 336 5.66 26.10 -4.11
CA LEU A 336 4.27 26.56 -4.07
C LEU A 336 4.05 27.80 -4.96
N SER A 337 5.00 28.75 -4.97
CA SER A 337 4.95 29.92 -5.87
C SER A 337 4.94 29.55 -7.36
N ALA A 338 5.74 28.56 -7.77
CA ALA A 338 5.82 28.12 -9.17
C ALA A 338 4.46 27.64 -9.72
N PHE A 339 3.65 26.96 -8.89
CA PHE A 339 2.28 26.57 -9.23
C PHE A 339 1.28 27.73 -9.12
N ALA A 340 1.37 28.52 -8.05
CA ALA A 340 0.44 29.62 -7.78
C ALA A 340 0.47 30.70 -8.89
N PHE A 341 1.64 31.12 -9.36
CA PHE A 341 1.78 32.10 -10.45
C PHE A 341 1.27 31.61 -11.81
N ARG A 342 0.93 30.31 -11.94
CA ARG A 342 0.41 29.69 -13.17
C ARG A 342 -1.05 29.24 -13.02
N ASN A 343 -1.73 29.68 -11.96
CA ASN A 343 -3.10 29.28 -11.60
C ASN A 343 -3.28 27.75 -11.57
N ILE A 344 -2.30 27.03 -11.03
CA ILE A 344 -2.37 25.58 -10.81
C ILE A 344 -2.77 25.34 -9.35
N SER A 345 -3.94 24.73 -9.17
CA SER A 345 -4.48 24.36 -7.86
C SER A 345 -3.73 23.16 -7.27
N LEU A 346 -3.51 23.16 -5.96
CA LEU A 346 -2.84 22.10 -5.22
C LEU A 346 -3.88 21.37 -4.35
N THR A 347 -4.03 20.07 -4.56
CA THR A 347 -5.02 19.23 -3.86
C THR A 347 -4.42 18.45 -2.69
N LYS A 348 -3.09 18.28 -2.66
CA LYS A 348 -2.37 17.68 -1.52
C LYS A 348 -0.99 18.31 -1.34
N ILE A 349 -0.59 18.50 -0.08
CA ILE A 349 0.80 18.76 0.33
C ILE A 349 1.07 17.94 1.59
N GLU A 350 2.07 17.06 1.55
CA GLU A 350 2.44 16.17 2.67
C GLU A 350 3.96 16.21 2.88
N SER A 351 4.41 16.49 4.11
CA SER A 351 5.83 16.56 4.46
C SER A 351 6.29 15.34 5.27
N ARG A 352 7.22 14.56 4.72
CA ARG A 352 7.74 13.33 5.34
C ARG A 352 9.17 13.57 5.88
N PRO A 353 9.38 13.68 7.20
CA PRO A 353 10.71 13.76 7.81
C PRO A 353 11.37 12.37 7.89
N TYR A 354 12.57 12.19 7.34
CA TYR A 354 13.22 10.87 7.21
C TYR A 354 14.46 10.66 8.11
N ARG A 355 14.32 11.02 9.39
CA ARG A 355 15.44 11.19 10.34
C ARG A 355 16.36 9.97 10.56
N ASN A 356 15.88 8.73 10.38
CA ASN A 356 16.58 7.53 10.89
C ASN A 356 17.14 6.56 9.84
N ARG A 357 16.76 6.65 8.55
CA ARG A 357 17.26 5.78 7.46
C ARG A 357 17.13 6.48 6.09
N PRO A 358 17.98 7.46 5.75
CA PRO A 358 17.80 8.28 4.55
C PRO A 358 17.52 7.44 3.29
N ILE A 359 16.44 7.78 2.58
CA ILE A 359 15.95 7.01 1.43
C ILE A 359 17.03 6.98 0.34
N ARG A 360 17.55 5.78 0.04
CA ARG A 360 18.48 5.56 -1.08
C ARG A 360 17.74 5.70 -2.41
N VAL A 361 17.51 6.94 -2.84
CA VAL A 361 17.05 7.23 -4.20
C VAL A 361 18.18 6.86 -5.17
N VAL A 362 18.03 5.72 -5.84
CA VAL A 362 18.87 5.32 -6.98
C VAL A 362 18.24 5.94 -8.22
N GLY A 363 18.77 7.08 -8.68
CA GLY A 363 18.23 7.80 -9.83
C GLY A 363 18.39 7.04 -11.16
N ASP A 364 19.50 6.33 -11.30
CA ASP A 364 19.78 5.37 -12.37
C ASP A 364 20.56 4.19 -11.74
N PRO A 365 20.13 2.92 -11.93
CA PRO A 365 20.86 1.74 -11.44
C PRO A 365 22.31 1.65 -11.95
N ARG A 366 22.67 2.36 -13.03
CA ARG A 366 24.03 2.44 -13.57
C ARG A 366 24.93 3.48 -12.87
N VAL A 367 24.35 4.42 -12.13
CA VAL A 367 25.07 5.61 -11.60
C VAL A 367 25.22 5.58 -10.06
N GLY A 368 24.46 4.74 -9.35
CA GLY A 368 24.76 4.25 -7.99
C GLY A 368 24.77 5.26 -6.83
N THR A 369 24.66 6.56 -7.10
CA THR A 369 24.77 7.65 -6.10
C THR A 369 23.47 7.86 -5.33
N ALA A 370 23.31 7.08 -4.26
CA ALA A 370 22.20 7.20 -3.32
C ALA A 370 22.22 8.56 -2.58
N LYS A 371 21.44 9.54 -3.03
CA LYS A 371 21.23 10.82 -2.31
C LYS A 371 20.52 10.57 -0.96
N HIS A 372 20.61 11.52 -0.04
CA HIS A 372 20.06 11.44 1.31
C HIS A 372 19.34 12.76 1.63
N PHE A 373 18.08 12.70 2.08
CA PHE A 373 17.25 13.89 2.33
C PHE A 373 16.61 13.84 3.72
N GLU A 374 16.65 14.96 4.44
CA GLU A 374 16.02 15.10 5.76
C GLU A 374 14.48 15.16 5.68
N TYR A 375 13.97 15.81 4.62
CA TYR A 375 12.55 15.98 4.33
C TYR A 375 12.27 15.71 2.87
N MET A 376 11.15 15.06 2.60
CA MET A 376 10.56 14.94 1.27
C MET A 376 9.14 15.48 1.28
N PHE A 377 8.73 16.15 0.20
CA PHE A 377 7.42 16.74 0.05
C PHE A 377 6.69 16.04 -1.10
N TYR A 378 5.51 15.51 -0.81
CA TYR A 378 4.59 14.96 -1.82
C TYR A 378 3.53 16.01 -2.10
N VAL A 379 3.29 16.30 -3.39
CA VAL A 379 2.32 17.31 -3.83
C VAL A 379 1.50 16.76 -4.98
N ASP A 380 0.17 16.90 -4.87
CA ASP A 380 -0.78 16.62 -5.94
C ASP A 380 -1.35 17.93 -6.47
N PHE A 381 -1.40 18.11 -7.80
CA PHE A 381 -1.84 19.35 -8.43
C PHE A 381 -2.75 19.15 -9.65
N GLU A 382 -3.68 20.07 -9.88
CA GLU A 382 -4.73 20.01 -10.90
C GLU A 382 -4.26 20.58 -12.25
N ALA A 383 -3.37 19.83 -12.90
CA ALA A 383 -3.02 20.00 -14.30
C ALA A 383 -2.48 18.69 -14.89
N SER A 384 -2.69 18.50 -16.19
CA SER A 384 -2.06 17.45 -16.99
C SER A 384 -0.64 17.82 -17.36
N MET A 385 0.29 16.86 -17.36
CA MET A 385 1.64 17.06 -17.89
C MET A 385 1.70 17.29 -19.42
N ALA A 386 0.56 17.21 -20.12
CA ALA A 386 0.41 17.68 -21.50
C ALA A 386 0.21 19.20 -21.61
N GLU A 387 -0.06 19.92 -20.51
CA GLU A 387 -0.28 21.37 -20.51
C GLU A 387 1.03 22.15 -20.37
N PRO A 388 1.31 23.16 -21.24
CA PRO A 388 2.50 23.99 -21.12
C PRO A 388 2.64 24.69 -19.75
N ARG A 389 1.53 25.04 -19.08
CA ARG A 389 1.59 25.61 -17.72
C ARG A 389 2.14 24.62 -16.69
N ALA A 390 1.81 23.33 -16.79
CA ALA A 390 2.30 22.29 -15.90
C ALA A 390 3.78 21.99 -16.16
N GLN A 391 4.16 21.90 -17.44
CA GLN A 391 5.55 21.71 -17.85
C GLN A 391 6.44 22.86 -17.38
N ASN A 392 5.99 24.11 -17.58
CA ASN A 392 6.71 25.32 -17.13
C ASN A 392 6.74 25.47 -15.61
N ALA A 393 5.77 24.92 -14.87
CA ALA A 393 5.82 24.84 -13.41
C ALA A 393 6.86 23.81 -12.96
N LEU A 394 6.83 22.60 -13.53
CA LEU A 394 7.71 21.51 -13.16
C LEU A 394 9.19 21.83 -13.45
N ALA A 395 9.47 22.54 -14.55
CA ALA A 395 10.82 23.03 -14.87
C ALA A 395 11.35 24.01 -13.80
N GLU A 396 10.55 24.99 -13.37
CA GLU A 396 10.94 25.92 -12.29
C GLU A 396 11.12 25.18 -10.94
N VAL A 397 10.27 24.20 -10.64
CA VAL A 397 10.43 23.33 -9.46
C VAL A 397 11.74 22.52 -9.53
N GLN A 398 12.16 22.09 -10.73
CA GLN A 398 13.42 21.37 -10.93
C GLN A 398 14.65 22.27 -10.69
N GLU A 399 14.59 23.57 -10.99
CA GLU A 399 15.67 24.53 -10.66
C GLU A 399 15.83 24.73 -9.14
N PHE A 400 14.74 24.58 -8.37
CA PHE A 400 14.75 24.79 -6.92
C PHE A 400 15.09 23.53 -6.11
N THR A 401 15.02 22.34 -6.69
CA THR A 401 15.02 21.07 -5.93
C THR A 401 16.24 20.19 -6.24
N SER A 402 16.74 19.50 -5.21
CA SER A 402 17.90 18.59 -5.33
C SER A 402 17.51 17.19 -5.81
N PHE A 403 16.22 16.89 -5.74
CA PHE A 403 15.56 15.71 -6.30
C PHE A 403 14.10 16.06 -6.60
N LEU A 404 13.61 15.57 -7.73
CA LEU A 404 12.22 15.67 -8.19
C LEU A 404 11.88 14.38 -8.95
N ARG A 405 10.76 13.74 -8.62
CA ARG A 405 10.17 12.63 -9.38
C ARG A 405 8.69 12.91 -9.60
N VAL A 406 8.23 12.75 -10.84
CA VAL A 406 6.80 12.62 -11.14
C VAL A 406 6.40 11.19 -10.78
N LEU A 407 5.39 11.04 -9.92
CA LEU A 407 4.82 9.74 -9.56
C LEU A 407 3.74 9.31 -10.55
N GLY A 408 3.05 10.26 -11.17
CA GLY A 408 2.11 10.04 -12.27
C GLY A 408 1.39 11.33 -12.67
N SER A 409 0.80 11.34 -13.86
CA SER A 409 -0.12 12.37 -14.34
C SER A 409 -1.33 11.67 -14.93
N TYR A 410 -2.47 11.76 -14.25
CA TYR A 410 -3.58 10.83 -14.41
C TYR A 410 -4.96 11.49 -14.30
N PRO A 411 -6.01 10.90 -14.90
CA PRO A 411 -7.40 11.35 -14.71
C PRO A 411 -7.81 11.37 -13.25
N MET A 412 -8.52 12.43 -12.84
CA MET A 412 -9.12 12.48 -11.50
C MET A 412 -10.34 11.57 -11.37
N ASP A 413 -10.59 11.05 -10.16
CA ASP A 413 -11.87 10.40 -9.86
C ASP A 413 -12.96 11.48 -9.75
N MET A 414 -13.70 11.67 -10.84
CA MET A 414 -14.84 12.59 -10.94
C MET A 414 -16.17 11.90 -10.60
N THR A 415 -16.19 10.69 -10.02
CA THR A 415 -17.45 10.05 -9.61
C THR A 415 -18.13 10.88 -8.50
N PRO A 416 -19.37 11.35 -8.67
CA PRO A 416 -20.02 12.19 -7.67
C PRO A 416 -20.18 11.44 -6.35
N TRP A 417 -19.85 12.08 -5.22
CA TRP A 417 -20.11 11.51 -3.90
C TRP A 417 -21.63 11.47 -3.64
N SER A 418 -22.22 10.30 -3.85
CA SER A 418 -23.55 9.95 -3.39
C SER A 418 -23.44 9.24 -2.04
N PRO A 419 -23.72 9.90 -0.89
CA PRO A 419 -23.89 9.18 0.36
C PRO A 419 -25.02 8.15 0.19
N SER A 420 -24.79 6.93 0.66
CA SER A 420 -25.80 5.87 0.66
C SER A 420 -27.06 6.36 1.35
N ARG A 421 -28.23 6.16 0.72
CA ARG A 421 -29.50 6.55 1.34
C ARG A 421 -29.68 5.83 2.68
N GLN A 422 -30.13 6.59 3.66
CA GLN A 422 -30.85 6.05 4.80
C GLN A 422 -32.30 5.85 4.34
N ASP A 423 -32.61 4.64 3.86
CA ASP A 423 -33.96 4.14 3.62
C ASP A 423 -34.39 3.25 4.83
#